data_AF-A0A0N5AUA1-F1
#
_entry.id   AF-A0A0N5AUA1-F1
#
_cell.length_a   1.000
_cell.length_b   1.000
_cell.length_c   1.000
_cell.angle_alpha   90.00
_cell.angle_beta   90.00
_cell.angle_gamma   90.00
#
_symmetry.space_group_name_H-M   'P 1'
#
loop_
_entity.id
_entity.type
_entity.pdbx_description
1 polymer ?
#
loop_
_entity_poly.entity_id
_entity_poly.type
_entity_poly.pdbx_seq_one_letter_code
_entity_poly.pdbx_strand_id
1 'polypeptide(L)'
;MCNLLCCGITTITERELLCKVYLHNAPHDFVGDPSPYAFDDWRLKSCFSRLALLITSPHYSYWSIRGFIISAGGLTESTRRNSAEAVFIVLAQHDSVQFMEAFLHNITTIIAESGNDRRVAVPLLCFLDQLFDAQLLTNFEIDIDLSPSLQVIGNFLLKIAKHDTDCRSARLAVDVLCHFIHFDKASVIWRKTVSAIIDTLHCRYPLLRSNAAEKLYQSLATEGVLEDEAEGYEELLDLLANVNWQAEEKDDILLKAAKDVARFLNVSEIE
;
A
#
# COMPACT_ATOMS: atom_id res chain seq x y z
N MET A 1 11.67 27.80 -1.37
CA MET A 1 11.27 27.64 0.04
C MET A 1 12.26 28.27 1.02
N CYS A 2 13.55 27.95 0.97
CA CYS A 2 14.55 28.49 1.92
C CYS A 2 14.57 30.03 1.96
N ASN A 3 14.58 30.71 0.80
CA ASN A 3 14.46 32.17 0.71
C ASN A 3 13.21 32.71 1.43
N LEU A 4 12.08 31.99 1.32
CA LEU A 4 10.81 32.39 1.93
C LEU A 4 10.83 32.18 3.45
N LEU A 5 11.49 31.14 3.96
CA LEU A 5 11.68 30.92 5.40
C LEU A 5 12.63 31.94 6.04
N CYS A 6 13.60 32.44 5.29
CA CYS A 6 14.63 33.37 5.77
C CYS A 6 14.33 34.86 5.47
N CYS A 7 13.18 35.19 4.85
CA CYS A 7 12.81 36.58 4.52
C CYS A 7 12.05 37.33 5.64
N GLY A 8 11.92 36.75 6.83
CA GLY A 8 11.31 37.41 7.99
C GLY A 8 9.77 37.38 8.04
N ILE A 9 9.11 36.65 7.15
CA ILE A 9 7.65 36.47 7.21
C ILE A 9 7.29 35.58 8.41
N THR A 10 6.52 36.13 9.34
CA THR A 10 6.08 35.43 10.57
C THR A 10 4.76 34.67 10.41
N THR A 11 4.00 34.93 9.34
CA THR A 11 2.67 34.36 9.11
C THR A 11 2.69 32.98 8.44
N ILE A 12 3.86 32.33 8.34
CA ILE A 12 4.00 31.01 7.74
C ILE A 12 3.47 29.97 8.73
N THR A 13 2.40 29.28 8.34
CA THR A 13 1.85 28.14 9.09
C THR A 13 2.94 27.10 9.34
N GLU A 14 3.08 26.65 10.59
CA GLU A 14 4.07 25.63 11.01
C GLU A 14 5.51 25.91 10.52
N ARG A 15 5.93 27.19 10.57
CA ARG A 15 7.29 27.62 10.18
C ARG A 15 8.39 26.74 10.77
N GLU A 16 8.27 26.33 12.04
CA GLU A 16 9.27 25.49 12.71
C GLU A 16 9.47 24.14 11.99
N LEU A 17 8.37 23.49 11.60
CA LEU A 17 8.41 22.24 10.84
C LEU A 17 9.08 22.48 9.48
N LEU A 18 8.68 23.52 8.76
CA LEU A 18 9.27 23.85 7.46
C LEU A 18 10.76 24.18 7.56
N CYS A 19 11.20 24.84 8.64
CA CYS A 19 12.63 25.05 8.91
C CYS A 19 13.35 23.71 9.10
N LYS A 20 12.81 22.76 9.87
CA LYS A 20 13.40 21.42 10.04
C LYS A 20 13.52 20.65 8.71
N VAL A 21 12.59 20.88 7.79
CA VAL A 21 12.56 20.20 6.49
C VAL A 21 13.53 20.81 5.48
N TYR A 22 13.49 22.14 5.33
CA TYR A 22 14.14 22.85 4.23
C TYR A 22 15.46 23.54 4.61
N LEU A 23 15.74 23.74 5.89
CA LEU A 23 16.97 24.39 6.37
C LEU A 23 17.83 23.39 7.17
N HIS A 24 19.07 23.19 6.74
CA HIS A 24 20.00 22.30 7.43
C HIS A 24 20.59 22.96 8.67
N ASN A 25 20.19 22.56 9.89
CA ASN A 25 20.74 23.07 11.16
C ASN A 25 20.62 24.60 11.35
N ALA A 26 19.67 25.25 10.68
CA ALA A 26 19.40 26.67 10.90
C ALA A 26 18.68 26.90 12.24
N PRO A 27 19.00 28.00 12.96
CA PRO A 27 18.14 28.49 14.03
C PRO A 27 16.71 28.74 13.52
N HIS A 28 15.70 28.41 14.33
CA HIS A 28 14.27 28.52 13.91
C HIS A 28 13.85 29.96 13.58
N ASP A 29 14.53 30.95 14.15
CA ASP A 29 14.33 32.38 13.97
C ASP A 29 15.28 33.01 12.95
N PHE A 30 16.11 32.21 12.26
CA PHE A 30 17.08 32.75 11.30
C PHE A 30 16.41 33.58 10.19
N VAL A 31 16.97 34.76 9.96
CA VAL A 31 16.60 35.71 8.89
C VAL A 31 17.90 36.14 8.23
N GLY A 32 17.98 36.03 6.91
CA GLY A 32 19.22 36.33 6.18
C GLY A 32 19.42 35.44 4.96
N ASP A 33 20.66 35.37 4.48
CA ASP A 33 21.05 34.51 3.36
C ASP A 33 20.89 33.02 3.76
N PRO A 34 20.03 32.25 3.07
CA PRO A 34 19.84 30.84 3.38
C PRO A 34 20.99 29.94 2.89
N SER A 35 21.93 30.44 2.08
CA SER A 35 22.99 29.64 1.47
C SER A 35 23.76 28.74 2.45
N PRO A 36 24.10 29.15 3.68
CA PRO A 36 24.78 28.29 4.67
C PRO A 36 23.93 27.11 5.16
N TYR A 37 22.62 27.20 5.00
CA TYR A 37 21.63 26.23 5.49
C TYR A 37 20.83 25.58 4.36
N ALA A 38 21.12 25.96 3.11
CA ALA A 38 20.46 25.40 1.94
C ALA A 38 20.99 23.99 1.68
N PHE A 39 20.11 23.12 1.17
CA PHE A 39 20.52 21.79 0.72
C PHE A 39 20.92 21.84 -0.75
N ASP A 40 22.12 21.34 -1.03
CA ASP A 40 22.68 21.34 -2.38
C ASP A 40 22.27 20.10 -3.20
N ASP A 41 21.88 18.98 -2.55
CA ASP A 41 21.47 17.76 -3.26
C ASP A 41 20.20 17.09 -2.67
N TRP A 42 19.07 17.33 -3.33
CA TRP A 42 17.76 16.75 -2.98
C TRP A 42 17.63 15.26 -3.31
N ARG A 43 18.63 14.64 -3.96
CA ARG A 43 18.62 13.21 -4.31
C ARG A 43 19.07 12.31 -3.16
N LEU A 44 19.60 12.88 -2.09
CA LEU A 44 20.09 12.13 -0.92
C LEU A 44 18.96 11.51 -0.11
N LYS A 45 19.19 10.31 0.46
CA LYS A 45 18.25 9.62 1.35
C LYS A 45 17.76 10.51 2.50
N SER A 46 18.65 11.33 3.08
CA SER A 46 18.31 12.23 4.19
C SER A 46 17.27 13.29 3.82
N CYS A 47 17.15 13.65 2.53
CA CYS A 47 16.14 14.58 2.04
C CYS A 47 14.73 13.97 2.13
N PHE A 48 14.58 12.68 1.79
CA PHE A 48 13.31 11.98 1.96
C PHE A 48 12.91 11.91 3.43
N SER A 49 13.83 11.54 4.33
CA SER A 49 13.55 11.49 5.76
C SER A 49 13.07 12.82 6.32
N ARG A 50 13.64 13.94 5.87
CA ARG A 50 13.18 15.28 6.27
C ARG A 50 11.82 15.62 5.68
N LEU A 51 11.62 15.40 4.38
CA LEU A 51 10.33 15.65 3.73
C LEU A 51 9.19 14.84 4.35
N ALA A 52 9.48 13.64 4.85
CA ALA A 52 8.48 12.77 5.48
C ALA A 52 7.90 13.37 6.77
N LEU A 53 8.63 14.28 7.44
CA LEU A 53 8.10 15.00 8.61
C LEU A 53 6.86 15.82 8.27
N LEU A 54 6.66 16.23 7.02
CA LEU A 54 5.46 16.96 6.60
C LEU A 54 4.18 16.12 6.66
N ILE A 55 4.30 14.78 6.78
CA ILE A 55 3.16 13.88 6.93
C ILE A 55 2.46 14.08 8.28
N THR A 56 3.18 14.53 9.30
CA THR A 56 2.60 14.79 10.63
C THR A 56 1.81 16.08 10.70
N SER A 57 1.87 16.91 9.65
CA SER A 57 1.17 18.18 9.56
C SER A 57 -0.22 18.01 8.93
N PRO A 58 -1.29 18.54 9.55
CA PRO A 58 -2.60 18.61 8.91
C PRO A 58 -2.62 19.54 7.68
N HIS A 59 -1.63 20.45 7.54
CA HIS A 59 -1.57 21.41 6.44
C HIS A 59 -0.78 20.90 5.23
N TYR A 60 0.19 20.00 5.45
CA TYR A 60 1.11 19.55 4.42
C TYR A 60 1.02 18.05 4.11
N SER A 61 0.34 17.26 4.94
CA SER A 61 0.26 15.80 4.81
C SER A 61 -0.21 15.35 3.44
N TYR A 62 -1.36 15.85 2.96
CA TYR A 62 -1.92 15.48 1.65
C TYR A 62 -0.89 15.60 0.51
N TRP A 63 -0.28 16.79 0.34
CA TRP A 63 0.66 17.04 -0.74
C TRP A 63 1.96 16.26 -0.60
N SER A 64 2.40 16.06 0.65
CA SER A 64 3.61 15.30 0.95
C SER A 64 3.41 13.82 0.61
N ILE A 65 2.34 13.21 1.10
CA ILE A 65 1.96 11.83 0.81
C ILE A 65 1.83 11.60 -0.69
N ARG A 66 1.17 12.53 -1.41
CA ARG A 66 1.07 12.48 -2.87
C ARG A 66 2.44 12.49 -3.56
N GLY A 67 3.35 13.35 -3.10
CA GLY A 67 4.72 13.40 -3.60
C GLY A 67 5.50 12.10 -3.35
N PHE A 68 5.34 11.51 -2.16
CA PHE A 68 5.94 10.22 -1.81
C PHE A 68 5.39 9.07 -2.65
N ILE A 69 4.07 8.99 -2.85
CA ILE A 69 3.43 7.99 -3.71
C ILE A 69 4.00 8.05 -5.13
N ILE A 70 4.07 9.24 -5.72
CA ILE A 70 4.63 9.40 -7.07
C ILE A 70 6.11 8.99 -7.10
N SER A 71 6.88 9.32 -6.06
CA SER A 71 8.29 8.96 -5.94
C SER A 71 8.50 7.46 -5.75
N ALA A 72 7.59 6.79 -5.05
CA ALA A 72 7.60 5.34 -4.83
C ALA A 72 7.36 4.57 -6.14
N GLY A 73 6.65 5.15 -7.11
CA GLY A 73 6.59 4.62 -8.48
C GLY A 73 7.83 4.89 -9.34
N GLY A 74 8.90 5.42 -8.76
CA GLY A 74 10.02 6.06 -9.45
C GLY A 74 10.82 5.20 -10.43
N LEU A 75 11.60 5.91 -11.27
CA LEU A 75 12.43 5.38 -12.35
C LEU A 75 13.59 4.50 -11.88
N THR A 76 14.07 4.70 -10.64
CA THR A 76 15.18 3.94 -10.05
C THR A 76 14.73 3.21 -8.78
N GLU A 77 15.40 2.09 -8.49
CA GLU A 77 15.18 1.32 -7.26
C GLU A 77 15.42 2.15 -6.00
N SER A 78 16.49 2.95 -6.00
CA SER A 78 16.89 3.76 -4.85
C SER A 78 15.87 4.85 -4.53
N THR A 79 15.29 5.52 -5.54
CA THR A 79 14.24 6.52 -5.31
C THR A 79 12.99 5.88 -4.73
N ARG A 80 12.55 4.75 -5.31
CA ARG A 80 11.38 4.02 -4.83
C ARG A 80 11.53 3.62 -3.37
N ARG A 81 12.60 2.89 -3.04
CA ARG A 81 12.87 2.39 -1.69
C ARG A 81 13.02 3.52 -0.68
N ASN A 82 13.85 4.53 -0.97
CA ASN A 82 14.11 5.62 -0.03
C ASN A 82 12.86 6.47 0.22
N SER A 83 11.99 6.64 -0.77
CA SER A 83 10.74 7.39 -0.60
C SER A 83 9.75 6.68 0.31
N ALA A 84 9.52 5.37 0.11
CA ALA A 84 8.59 4.61 0.93
C ALA A 84 9.14 4.42 2.36
N GLU A 85 10.41 4.04 2.49
CA GLU A 85 11.07 3.84 3.79
C GLU A 85 11.01 5.11 4.66
N ALA A 86 11.18 6.30 4.07
CA ALA A 86 11.08 7.55 4.83
C ALA A 86 9.69 7.79 5.41
N VAL A 87 8.62 7.47 4.66
CA VAL A 87 7.24 7.54 5.17
C VAL A 87 7.04 6.53 6.29
N PHE A 88 7.47 5.29 6.07
CA PHE A 88 7.28 4.18 7.00
C PHE A 88 7.97 4.41 8.35
N ILE A 89 9.16 5.02 8.35
CA ILE A 89 9.83 5.43 9.59
C ILE A 89 8.98 6.43 10.38
N VAL A 90 8.30 7.37 9.72
CA VAL A 90 7.42 8.34 10.39
C VAL A 90 6.17 7.64 10.93
N LEU A 91 5.54 6.76 10.14
CA LEU A 91 4.37 6.00 10.57
C LEU A 91 4.69 5.09 11.77
N ALA A 92 5.83 4.40 11.77
CA ALA A 92 6.26 3.54 12.87
C ALA A 92 6.48 4.29 14.20
N GLN A 93 6.61 5.61 14.17
CA GLN A 93 6.72 6.47 15.36
C GLN A 93 5.35 6.96 15.88
N HIS A 94 4.25 6.66 15.16
CA HIS A 94 2.90 7.12 15.47
C HIS A 94 1.94 5.93 15.48
N ASP A 95 1.59 5.44 16.65
CA ASP A 95 0.76 4.24 16.85
C ASP A 95 -0.73 4.55 17.06
N SER A 96 -1.13 5.83 17.06
CA SER A 96 -2.53 6.19 17.29
C SER A 96 -3.39 5.90 16.06
N VAL A 97 -4.55 5.27 16.29
CA VAL A 97 -5.57 4.97 15.27
C VAL A 97 -5.97 6.23 14.50
N GLN A 98 -6.12 7.37 15.19
CA GLN A 98 -6.53 8.64 14.57
C GLN A 98 -5.49 9.15 13.57
N PHE A 99 -4.20 9.04 13.90
CA PHE A 99 -3.13 9.43 13.00
C PHE A 99 -3.07 8.53 11.77
N MET A 100 -3.12 7.22 11.98
CA MET A 100 -3.10 6.25 10.88
C MET A 100 -4.32 6.41 9.97
N GLU A 101 -5.51 6.64 10.53
CA GLU A 101 -6.70 6.92 9.73
C GLU A 101 -6.58 8.24 8.95
N ALA A 102 -6.02 9.30 9.55
CA ALA A 102 -5.78 10.56 8.83
C ALA A 102 -4.77 10.39 7.68
N PHE A 103 -3.74 9.57 7.86
CA PHE A 103 -2.79 9.20 6.81
C PHE A 103 -3.49 8.44 5.67
N LEU A 104 -4.26 7.40 6.00
CA LEU A 104 -5.02 6.61 5.02
C LEU A 104 -6.10 7.45 4.32
N HIS A 105 -6.70 8.42 5.02
CA HIS A 105 -7.67 9.35 4.45
C HIS A 105 -7.05 10.24 3.35
N ASN A 106 -5.79 10.66 3.52
CA ASN A 106 -5.08 11.35 2.45
C ASN A 106 -4.89 10.44 1.22
N ILE A 107 -4.60 9.15 1.42
CA ILE A 107 -4.49 8.18 0.32
C ILE A 107 -5.84 8.04 -0.41
N THR A 108 -6.96 7.93 0.32
CA THR A 108 -8.29 7.84 -0.31
C THR A 108 -8.68 9.09 -1.06
N THR A 109 -8.27 10.27 -0.57
CA THR A 109 -8.43 11.54 -1.30
C THR A 109 -7.65 11.51 -2.62
N ILE A 110 -6.40 11.02 -2.61
CA ILE A 110 -5.59 10.87 -3.83
C ILE A 110 -6.23 9.86 -4.81
N ILE A 111 -6.80 8.77 -4.32
CA ILE A 111 -7.57 7.81 -5.13
C ILE A 111 -8.76 8.51 -5.79
N ALA A 112 -9.53 9.30 -5.03
CA ALA A 112 -10.71 9.99 -5.55
C ALA A 112 -10.35 11.00 -6.66
N GLU A 113 -9.25 11.73 -6.50
CA GLU A 113 -8.85 12.79 -7.43
C GLU A 113 -8.04 12.30 -8.63
N SER A 114 -7.24 11.24 -8.46
CA SER A 114 -6.24 10.82 -9.46
C SER A 114 -6.16 9.30 -9.68
N GLY A 115 -7.05 8.50 -9.08
CA GLY A 115 -7.00 7.04 -9.17
C GLY A 115 -7.21 6.45 -10.56
N ASN A 116 -7.76 7.22 -11.51
CA ASN A 116 -7.87 6.80 -12.92
C ASN A 116 -6.70 7.30 -13.79
N ASP A 117 -5.81 8.16 -13.27
CA ASP A 117 -4.60 8.57 -13.98
C ASP A 117 -3.50 7.53 -13.76
N ARG A 118 -3.09 6.86 -14.84
CA ARG A 118 -2.03 5.82 -14.78
C ARG A 118 -0.70 6.33 -14.24
N ARG A 119 -0.42 7.64 -14.36
CA ARG A 119 0.78 8.28 -13.78
C ARG A 119 0.75 8.35 -12.26
N VAL A 120 -0.42 8.14 -11.64
CA VAL A 120 -0.61 8.13 -10.18
C VAL A 120 -1.03 6.75 -9.71
N ALA A 121 -1.93 6.06 -10.42
CA ALA A 121 -2.47 4.76 -10.03
C ALA A 121 -1.38 3.69 -9.89
N VAL A 122 -0.47 3.56 -10.86
CA VAL A 122 0.60 2.55 -10.77
C VAL A 122 1.58 2.83 -9.62
N PRO A 123 2.11 4.06 -9.46
CA PRO A 123 2.89 4.42 -8.27
C PRO A 123 2.15 4.17 -6.95
N LEU A 124 0.85 4.47 -6.90
CA LEU A 124 0.01 4.22 -5.74
C LEU A 124 -0.07 2.73 -5.40
N LEU A 125 -0.31 1.86 -6.38
CA LEU A 125 -0.33 0.41 -6.15
C LEU A 125 1.01 -0.08 -5.61
N CYS A 126 2.14 0.36 -6.19
CA CYS A 126 3.47 0.02 -5.69
C CYS A 126 3.74 0.54 -4.27
N PHE A 127 3.20 1.71 -3.93
CA PHE A 127 3.33 2.27 -2.58
C PHE A 127 2.48 1.50 -1.57
N LEU A 128 1.25 1.12 -1.94
CA LEU A 128 0.37 0.30 -1.11
C LEU A 128 0.99 -1.06 -0.83
N ASP A 129 1.54 -1.74 -1.84
CA ASP A 129 2.22 -3.03 -1.67
C ASP A 129 3.32 -2.95 -0.60
N GLN A 130 4.21 -1.95 -0.73
CA GLN A 130 5.25 -1.69 0.26
C GLN A 130 4.70 -1.30 1.64
N LEU A 131 3.56 -0.61 1.73
CA LEU A 131 2.95 -0.20 2.99
C LEU A 131 2.40 -1.40 3.76
N PHE A 132 1.73 -2.32 3.07
CA PHE A 132 1.21 -3.54 3.67
C PHE A 132 2.35 -4.50 4.04
N ASP A 133 3.36 -4.67 3.17
CA ASP A 133 4.58 -5.43 3.46
C ASP A 133 5.31 -4.94 4.72
N ALA A 134 5.25 -3.63 5.00
CA ALA A 134 5.89 -3.05 6.17
C ALA A 134 5.18 -3.36 7.50
N GLN A 135 3.99 -3.99 7.46
CA GLN A 135 3.21 -4.39 8.65
C GLN A 135 2.97 -3.24 9.65
N LEU A 136 2.70 -2.04 9.13
CA LEU A 136 2.50 -0.84 9.94
C LEU A 136 1.02 -0.59 10.31
N LEU A 137 0.10 -1.44 9.84
CA LEU A 137 -1.35 -1.29 10.02
C LEU A 137 -1.91 -2.17 11.15
N THR A 138 -1.08 -2.53 12.13
CA THR A 138 -1.42 -3.45 13.23
C THR A 138 -2.65 -2.99 14.03
N ASN A 139 -2.88 -1.68 14.11
CA ASN A 139 -4.07 -1.09 14.72
C ASN A 139 -5.41 -1.57 14.14
N PHE A 140 -5.39 -2.10 12.91
CA PHE A 140 -6.58 -2.52 12.17
C PHE A 140 -6.63 -4.04 11.93
N GLU A 141 -5.67 -4.82 12.43
CA GLU A 141 -5.62 -6.28 12.24
C GLU A 141 -6.87 -6.98 12.79
N ILE A 142 -7.30 -6.59 14.00
CA ILE A 142 -8.45 -7.18 14.69
C ILE A 142 -9.78 -6.76 14.03
N ASP A 143 -9.88 -5.51 13.58
CA ASP A 143 -11.09 -5.00 12.95
C ASP A 143 -10.75 -3.93 11.91
N ILE A 144 -10.53 -4.38 10.68
CA ILE A 144 -10.28 -3.52 9.51
C ILE A 144 -11.51 -2.67 9.16
N ASP A 145 -12.70 -3.07 9.59
CA ASP A 145 -13.93 -2.32 9.34
C ASP A 145 -14.00 -1.03 10.17
N LEU A 146 -13.11 -0.86 11.18
CA LEU A 146 -12.89 0.40 11.89
C LEU A 146 -12.28 1.51 11.04
N SER A 147 -11.65 1.18 9.90
CA SER A 147 -11.06 2.15 8.98
C SER A 147 -11.92 2.34 7.73
N PRO A 148 -12.72 3.42 7.64
CA PRO A 148 -13.39 3.79 6.39
C PRO A 148 -12.41 3.94 5.23
N SER A 149 -11.17 4.39 5.51
CA SER A 149 -10.18 4.57 4.48
C SER A 149 -9.68 3.26 3.88
N LEU A 150 -9.44 2.22 4.70
CA LEU A 150 -9.07 0.89 4.20
C LEU A 150 -10.20 0.24 3.40
N GLN A 151 -11.47 0.49 3.73
CA GLN A 151 -12.60 0.06 2.91
C GLN A 151 -12.55 0.68 1.50
N VAL A 152 -12.26 1.97 1.40
CA VAL A 152 -12.15 2.65 0.10
C VAL A 152 -10.93 2.14 -0.68
N ILE A 153 -9.79 1.94 -0.02
CA ILE A 153 -8.58 1.36 -0.64
C ILE A 153 -8.88 -0.05 -1.15
N GLY A 154 -9.49 -0.92 -0.34
CA GLY A 154 -9.88 -2.26 -0.75
C GLY A 154 -10.82 -2.25 -1.96
N ASN A 155 -11.87 -1.42 -1.94
CA ASN A 155 -12.79 -1.29 -3.09
C ASN A 155 -12.09 -0.76 -4.36
N PHE A 156 -11.12 0.14 -4.21
CA PHE A 156 -10.30 0.61 -5.33
C PHE A 156 -9.45 -0.52 -5.93
N LEU A 157 -8.81 -1.33 -5.09
CA LEU A 157 -8.03 -2.49 -5.53
C LEU A 157 -8.90 -3.54 -6.22
N LEU A 158 -10.06 -3.86 -5.64
CA LEU A 158 -11.07 -4.76 -6.23
C LEU A 158 -11.48 -4.30 -7.64
N LYS A 159 -11.72 -3.00 -7.82
CA LYS A 159 -12.07 -2.42 -9.12
C LYS A 159 -10.94 -2.63 -10.14
N ILE A 160 -9.68 -2.40 -9.75
CA ILE A 160 -8.53 -2.56 -10.65
C ILE A 160 -8.33 -4.04 -11.01
N ALA A 161 -8.34 -4.93 -10.02
CA ALA A 161 -8.15 -6.36 -10.24
C ALA A 161 -9.21 -6.95 -11.20
N LYS A 162 -10.48 -6.54 -11.06
CA LYS A 162 -11.60 -7.08 -11.86
C LYS A 162 -11.77 -6.42 -13.23
N HIS A 163 -11.50 -5.13 -13.36
CA HIS A 163 -11.93 -4.35 -14.53
C HIS A 163 -10.82 -3.65 -15.30
N ASP A 164 -9.60 -3.57 -14.77
CA ASP A 164 -8.52 -2.91 -15.51
C ASP A 164 -8.06 -3.78 -16.68
N THR A 165 -7.92 -3.14 -17.84
CA THR A 165 -7.38 -3.77 -19.06
C THR A 165 -5.86 -3.94 -18.99
N ASP A 166 -5.18 -3.21 -18.13
CA ASP A 166 -3.75 -3.31 -17.93
C ASP A 166 -3.38 -4.45 -16.97
N CYS A 167 -2.89 -5.56 -17.52
CA CYS A 167 -2.45 -6.72 -16.74
C CYS A 167 -1.41 -6.36 -15.66
N ARG A 168 -0.58 -5.34 -15.87
CA ARG A 168 0.41 -4.93 -14.86
C ARG A 168 -0.26 -4.31 -13.63
N SER A 169 -1.25 -3.45 -13.86
CA SER A 169 -2.00 -2.79 -12.78
C SER A 169 -2.89 -3.79 -12.05
N ALA A 170 -3.55 -4.69 -12.79
CA ALA A 170 -4.30 -5.80 -12.19
C ALA A 170 -3.41 -6.70 -11.32
N ARG A 171 -2.20 -7.04 -11.79
CA ARG A 171 -1.24 -7.84 -11.01
C ARG A 171 -0.85 -7.16 -9.71
N LEU A 172 -0.45 -5.88 -9.77
CA LEU A 172 -0.10 -5.11 -8.57
C LEU A 172 -1.29 -4.99 -7.60
N ALA A 173 -2.52 -4.83 -8.11
CA ALA A 173 -3.70 -4.80 -7.25
C ALA A 173 -3.93 -6.14 -6.54
N VAL A 174 -3.72 -7.26 -7.24
CA VAL A 174 -3.82 -8.62 -6.67
C VAL A 174 -2.72 -8.85 -5.62
N ASP A 175 -1.49 -8.39 -5.87
CA ASP A 175 -0.40 -8.45 -4.90
C ASP A 175 -0.83 -7.77 -3.58
N VAL A 176 -1.36 -6.54 -3.67
CA VAL A 176 -1.84 -5.78 -2.51
C VAL A 176 -3.04 -6.46 -1.84
N LEU A 177 -3.98 -7.00 -2.62
CA LEU A 177 -5.14 -7.71 -2.09
C LEU A 177 -4.73 -8.95 -1.27
N CYS A 178 -3.65 -9.65 -1.63
CA CYS A 178 -3.19 -10.82 -0.87
C CYS A 178 -2.74 -10.43 0.55
N HIS A 179 -2.26 -9.19 0.78
CA HIS A 179 -1.96 -8.72 2.13
C HIS A 179 -3.19 -8.60 3.02
N PHE A 180 -4.39 -8.50 2.44
CA PHE A 180 -5.60 -8.40 3.26
C PHE A 180 -5.96 -9.70 3.96
N ILE A 181 -5.31 -10.81 3.61
CA ILE A 181 -5.54 -12.12 4.24
C ILE A 181 -5.24 -12.03 5.74
N HIS A 182 -4.27 -11.19 6.13
CA HIS A 182 -3.84 -10.89 7.48
C HIS A 182 -4.86 -10.18 8.37
N PHE A 183 -5.97 -9.71 7.83
CA PHE A 183 -7.06 -9.13 8.61
C PHE A 183 -8.09 -10.19 9.01
N ASP A 184 -8.92 -9.88 10.01
CA ASP A 184 -9.98 -10.78 10.46
C ASP A 184 -10.93 -11.19 9.31
N LYS A 185 -11.07 -12.51 9.12
CA LYS A 185 -12.01 -13.16 8.18
C LYS A 185 -13.49 -12.79 8.41
N ALA A 186 -13.83 -12.30 9.60
CA ALA A 186 -15.15 -11.77 9.89
C ALA A 186 -15.47 -10.47 9.14
N SER A 187 -14.46 -9.75 8.66
CA SER A 187 -14.62 -8.49 7.92
C SER A 187 -15.32 -8.67 6.57
N VAL A 188 -16.15 -7.68 6.23
CA VAL A 188 -16.80 -7.61 4.90
C VAL A 188 -15.79 -7.37 3.79
N ILE A 189 -14.78 -6.51 4.00
CA ILE A 189 -13.77 -6.24 2.95
C ILE A 189 -12.87 -7.45 2.74
N TRP A 190 -12.52 -8.16 3.81
CA TRP A 190 -11.73 -9.39 3.72
C TRP A 190 -12.41 -10.41 2.78
N ARG A 191 -13.70 -10.68 3.00
CA ARG A 191 -14.46 -11.63 2.15
C ARG A 191 -14.50 -11.22 0.68
N LYS A 192 -14.69 -9.92 0.41
CA LYS A 192 -14.68 -9.40 -0.96
C LYS A 192 -13.31 -9.55 -1.60
N THR A 193 -12.24 -9.27 -0.85
CA THR A 193 -10.85 -9.40 -1.29
C THR A 193 -10.52 -10.84 -1.63
N VAL A 194 -10.80 -11.78 -0.73
CA VAL A 194 -10.53 -13.21 -0.96
C VAL A 194 -11.34 -13.73 -2.14
N SER A 195 -12.62 -13.37 -2.26
CA SER A 195 -13.43 -13.70 -3.43
C SER A 195 -12.79 -13.19 -4.73
N ALA A 196 -12.27 -11.96 -4.76
CA ALA A 196 -11.60 -11.44 -5.95
C ALA A 196 -10.27 -12.12 -6.28
N ILE A 197 -9.50 -12.55 -5.26
CA ILE A 197 -8.29 -13.36 -5.47
C ILE A 197 -8.67 -14.71 -6.08
N ILE A 198 -9.71 -15.36 -5.55
CA ILE A 198 -10.24 -16.62 -6.09
C ILE A 198 -10.72 -16.43 -7.53
N ASP A 199 -11.48 -15.38 -7.83
CA ASP A 199 -11.90 -15.04 -9.19
C ASP A 199 -10.68 -14.90 -10.14
N THR A 200 -9.59 -14.35 -9.59
CA THR A 200 -8.34 -14.18 -10.32
C THR A 200 -7.65 -15.51 -10.61
N LEU A 201 -7.75 -16.52 -9.73
CA LEU A 201 -7.17 -17.86 -9.92
C LEU A 201 -7.74 -18.62 -11.11
N HIS A 202 -8.94 -18.26 -11.59
CA HIS A 202 -9.56 -18.89 -12.77
C HIS A 202 -9.76 -17.90 -13.94
N CYS A 203 -9.12 -16.73 -13.90
CA CYS A 203 -9.26 -15.75 -14.97
C CYS A 203 -8.60 -16.23 -16.29
N ARG A 204 -8.94 -15.57 -17.40
CA ARG A 204 -8.41 -15.89 -18.73
C ARG A 204 -6.91 -15.62 -18.94
N TYR A 205 -6.21 -15.08 -17.95
CA TYR A 205 -4.82 -14.63 -18.08
C TYR A 205 -3.87 -15.52 -17.27
N PRO A 206 -3.15 -16.46 -17.91
CA PRO A 206 -2.28 -17.43 -17.23
C PRO A 206 -1.28 -16.82 -16.25
N LEU A 207 -0.63 -15.71 -16.63
CA LEU A 207 0.34 -15.02 -15.79
C LEU A 207 -0.29 -14.39 -14.55
N LEU A 208 -1.53 -13.91 -14.66
CA LEU A 208 -2.23 -13.30 -13.53
C LEU A 208 -2.71 -14.37 -12.54
N ARG A 209 -3.21 -15.52 -13.03
CA ARG A 209 -3.55 -16.69 -12.21
C ARG A 209 -2.34 -17.19 -11.42
N SER A 210 -1.22 -17.39 -12.11
CA SER A 210 0.03 -17.87 -11.48
C SER A 210 0.53 -16.90 -10.41
N ASN A 211 0.45 -15.59 -10.67
CA ASN A 211 0.83 -14.58 -9.69
C ASN A 211 -0.10 -14.57 -8.46
N ALA A 212 -1.42 -14.65 -8.69
CA ALA A 212 -2.40 -14.73 -7.61
C ALA A 212 -2.16 -15.96 -6.72
N ALA A 213 -1.91 -17.12 -7.31
CA ALA A 213 -1.63 -18.35 -6.57
C ALA A 213 -0.34 -18.25 -5.74
N GLU A 214 0.75 -17.73 -6.35
CA GLU A 214 2.03 -17.54 -5.67
C GLU A 214 1.91 -16.57 -4.50
N LYS A 215 1.22 -15.44 -4.69
CA LYS A 215 1.04 -14.44 -3.64
C LYS A 215 0.12 -14.90 -2.53
N LEU A 216 -0.99 -15.56 -2.88
CA LEU A 216 -1.89 -16.16 -1.91
C LEU A 216 -1.16 -17.22 -1.06
N TYR A 217 -0.34 -18.07 -1.69
CA TYR A 217 0.50 -19.03 -0.97
C TYR A 217 1.46 -18.33 0.01
N GLN A 218 2.15 -17.28 -0.44
CA GLN A 218 3.10 -16.53 0.40
C GLN A 218 2.43 -15.88 1.61
N SER A 219 1.29 -15.21 1.40
CA SER A 219 0.52 -14.57 2.46
C SER A 219 0.03 -15.59 3.47
N LEU A 220 -0.60 -16.68 3.01
CA LEU A 220 -1.08 -17.74 3.89
C LEU A 220 0.08 -18.34 4.69
N ALA A 221 1.16 -18.78 4.03
CA ALA A 221 2.30 -19.43 4.67
C ALA A 221 2.99 -18.56 5.75
N THR A 222 2.83 -17.24 5.69
CA THR A 222 3.40 -16.29 6.66
C THR A 222 2.57 -16.19 7.94
N GLU A 223 1.25 -16.39 7.88
CA GLU A 223 0.38 -16.35 9.08
C GLU A 223 0.69 -17.46 10.07
N GLY A 224 1.15 -18.60 9.56
CA GLY A 224 1.19 -19.83 10.34
C GLY A 224 -0.22 -20.31 10.71
N VAL A 225 -0.34 -21.60 11.04
CA VAL A 225 -1.64 -22.16 11.39
C VAL A 225 -1.86 -22.03 12.89
N LEU A 226 -2.96 -21.39 13.30
CA LEU A 226 -3.48 -21.59 14.65
C LEU A 226 -3.99 -23.05 14.77
N GLU A 227 -3.78 -23.69 15.90
CA GLU A 227 -4.08 -25.13 16.09
C GLU A 227 -5.53 -25.52 15.71
N ASP A 228 -6.46 -24.59 15.82
CA ASP A 228 -7.89 -24.78 15.50
C ASP A 228 -8.22 -24.69 13.98
N GLU A 229 -7.27 -24.27 13.14
CA GLU A 229 -7.42 -24.07 11.69
C GLU A 229 -6.53 -25.00 10.85
N ALA A 230 -5.89 -25.99 11.48
CA ALA A 230 -4.94 -26.91 10.85
C ALA A 230 -5.56 -27.86 9.82
N GLU A 231 -6.85 -28.16 9.96
CA GLU A 231 -7.52 -29.14 9.11
C GLU A 231 -7.69 -28.59 7.68
N GLY A 232 -6.94 -29.16 6.72
CA GLY A 232 -6.99 -28.77 5.31
C GLY A 232 -6.07 -27.62 4.91
N TYR A 233 -5.35 -27.00 5.85
CA TYR A 233 -4.44 -25.90 5.54
C TYR A 233 -3.22 -26.35 4.71
N GLU A 234 -2.61 -27.49 5.05
CA GLU A 234 -1.53 -28.08 4.24
C GLU A 234 -2.02 -28.44 2.83
N GLU A 235 -3.24 -28.95 2.71
CA GLU A 235 -3.86 -29.29 1.43
C GLU A 235 -4.11 -28.04 0.57
N LEU A 236 -4.54 -26.93 1.19
CA LEU A 236 -4.68 -25.64 0.53
C LEU A 236 -3.33 -25.13 -0.02
N LEU A 237 -2.27 -25.17 0.80
CA LEU A 237 -0.94 -24.75 0.37
C LEU A 237 -0.40 -25.65 -0.74
N ASP A 238 -0.60 -26.97 -0.66
CA ASP A 238 -0.21 -27.92 -1.69
C ASP A 238 -0.95 -27.67 -3.01
N LEU A 239 -2.26 -27.41 -2.93
CA LEU A 239 -3.10 -27.06 -4.08
C LEU A 239 -2.60 -25.79 -4.78
N LEU A 240 -2.31 -24.73 -4.03
CA LEU A 240 -1.79 -23.48 -4.58
C LEU A 240 -0.42 -23.65 -5.23
N ALA A 241 0.45 -24.48 -4.66
CA ALA A 241 1.80 -24.70 -5.16
C ALA A 241 1.88 -25.63 -6.38
N ASN A 242 1.06 -26.69 -6.42
CA ASN A 242 1.23 -27.79 -7.39
C ASN A 242 0.32 -27.69 -8.61
N VAL A 243 -0.78 -26.92 -8.55
CA VAL A 243 -1.63 -26.70 -9.71
C VAL A 243 -0.88 -25.88 -10.77
N ASN A 244 -0.91 -26.32 -12.02
CA ASN A 244 -0.36 -25.55 -13.13
C ASN A 244 -1.31 -24.42 -13.55
N TRP A 245 -1.24 -23.30 -12.85
CA TRP A 245 -2.03 -22.08 -13.10
C TRP A 245 -1.79 -21.43 -14.46
N GLN A 246 -0.72 -21.82 -15.16
CA GLN A 246 -0.39 -21.32 -16.49
C GLN A 246 -1.02 -22.12 -17.64
N ALA A 247 -1.75 -23.20 -17.35
CA ALA A 247 -2.33 -24.06 -18.39
C ALA A 247 -3.44 -23.36 -19.20
N GLU A 248 -3.35 -23.37 -20.53
CA GLU A 248 -4.34 -22.70 -21.40
C GLU A 248 -5.59 -23.56 -21.69
N GLU A 249 -5.48 -24.89 -21.70
CA GLU A 249 -6.52 -25.81 -22.19
C GLU A 249 -7.28 -26.58 -21.09
N LYS A 250 -7.16 -26.18 -19.81
CA LYS A 250 -7.63 -26.94 -18.65
C LYS A 250 -8.59 -26.15 -17.75
N ASP A 251 -9.55 -25.47 -18.35
CA ASP A 251 -10.46 -24.56 -17.64
C ASP A 251 -11.25 -25.27 -16.52
N ASP A 252 -11.77 -26.48 -16.77
CA ASP A 252 -12.50 -27.26 -15.77
C ASP A 252 -11.64 -27.63 -14.54
N ILE A 253 -10.35 -27.90 -14.75
CA ILE A 253 -9.43 -28.27 -13.67
C ILE A 253 -9.08 -27.03 -12.84
N LEU A 254 -8.85 -25.88 -13.51
CA LEU A 254 -8.53 -24.63 -12.84
C LEU A 254 -9.73 -24.06 -12.09
N LEU A 255 -10.94 -24.17 -12.66
CA LEU A 255 -12.18 -23.81 -12.00
C LEU A 255 -12.42 -24.70 -10.77
N LYS A 256 -12.18 -26.02 -10.88
CA LYS A 256 -12.27 -26.92 -9.75
C LYS A 256 -11.27 -26.52 -8.65
N ALA A 257 -10.00 -26.28 -9.00
CA ALA A 257 -8.98 -25.87 -8.05
C ALA A 257 -9.34 -24.55 -7.35
N ALA A 258 -9.83 -23.56 -8.08
CA ALA A 258 -10.28 -22.29 -7.50
C ALA A 258 -11.47 -22.48 -6.54
N LYS A 259 -12.42 -23.37 -6.86
CA LYS A 259 -13.53 -23.74 -5.97
C LYS A 259 -13.05 -24.46 -4.70
N ASP A 260 -12.06 -25.34 -4.83
CA ASP A 260 -11.47 -26.02 -3.68
C ASP A 260 -10.76 -25.00 -2.76
N VAL A 261 -10.02 -24.02 -3.32
CA VAL A 261 -9.45 -22.89 -2.56
C VAL A 261 -10.54 -22.09 -1.83
N ALA A 262 -11.63 -21.75 -2.53
CA ALA A 262 -12.76 -21.01 -1.95
C ALA A 262 -13.37 -21.75 -0.74
N ARG A 263 -13.50 -23.07 -0.87
CA ARG A 263 -14.02 -23.94 0.19
C ARG A 263 -13.09 -23.95 1.40
N PHE A 264 -11.78 -24.10 1.22
CA PHE A 264 -10.82 -24.05 2.34
C PHE A 264 -10.85 -22.71 3.07
N LEU A 265 -11.00 -21.59 2.33
CA LEU A 265 -11.07 -20.25 2.92
C LEU A 265 -12.47 -19.86 3.43
N ASN A 266 -13.47 -20.76 3.31
CA ASN A 266 -14.86 -20.53 3.71
C ASN A 266 -15.48 -19.24 3.12
N VAL A 267 -15.20 -18.98 1.84
CA VAL A 267 -15.77 -17.85 1.08
C VAL A 267 -16.76 -18.36 0.03
N SER A 268 -17.79 -17.57 -0.25
CA SER A 268 -18.87 -17.90 -1.19
C SER A 268 -18.34 -18.45 -2.52
N GLU A 269 -19.03 -19.46 -3.07
CA GLU A 269 -18.66 -20.09 -4.33
C GLU A 269 -18.66 -19.08 -5.49
N ILE A 270 -17.69 -19.27 -6.39
CA ILE A 270 -17.52 -18.53 -7.65
C ILE A 270 -18.79 -18.69 -8.50
N GLU A 271 -19.43 -17.57 -8.90
CA GLU A 271 -20.54 -17.54 -9.87
C GLU A 271 -20.07 -17.72 -11.32
#